data_AF-A0A1B8X177-F1
#
_entry.id   AF-A0A1B8X177-F1
#
_cell.length_a   1.000
_cell.length_b   1.000
_cell.length_c   1.000
_cell.angle_alpha   90.00
_cell.angle_beta   90.00
_cell.angle_gamma   90.00
#
_symmetry.space_group_name_H-M   'P 1'
#
loop_
_entity.id
_entity.type
_entity.pdbx_description
1 polymer ?
#
loop_
_entity_poly.entity_id
_entity_poly.type
_entity_poly.pdbx_seq_one_letter_code
_entity_poly.pdbx_strand_id
1 'polypeptide(L)'
;MNNDDYYRELGLKCGLEIHQQLDSKEKLFCRCPTTLRDTEESNVEFYRYLRATESEMGEKDRAAVEQTKVNRKYVYKGYDTTCLVEYDEEPPRKLNTEALDIALVVAKLMNMRPVEQLHVMRKIVVDGSNTTGFQRTAFLANDGTIPTSLNEVGVDVLCIEEESAQKIEDKKDSIVYSLDRLGIPLVEIGTAPDIITPAHARETARIIGMLLRSTGKVKRGQGTIRQDVNISIAEGARVEVKGVQALDMIEAIVELEVERQVNLLRIREKLQQRSAGVHNEIFDVTDVFRDTESKVIKRALKKGKVLAIRLIGFDGIIGEEVQPGRRLGTEFSDRAKPSGVGGIFHTDELPKYGITADEVESLRTAVGATDGDAVVLVADSYKKAHGAMESVLIRAREALEFVPEETRRALPDGNTAYMRPLPGASRMYPETDVPVIDISSSYFESVETPELLIDKSKRFTEEYNLNDELAEKIVYSKYLLLFEKIMDRFSLNGSIGATLVARTFTGRLPELRRDGIDVEKLQDDHFIALFDAIGEGKVAKEGIDELLRLLAEKPDLSIDEALKELGFSGIDTSEIESFAVNLVRERADFVNEKGLGAVGPLMGIVMGQFRGKVDGKVVSNILKQKIEEHINS
;
A
#
# COMPACT_ATOMS: atom_id res chain seq x y z
N MET A 1 26.74 -10.07 18.78
CA MET A 1 25.60 -9.28 19.26
C MET A 1 24.34 -9.88 18.70
N ASN A 2 23.23 -9.87 19.45
CA ASN A 2 21.93 -10.11 18.83
C ASN A 2 21.61 -8.91 17.91
N ASN A 3 20.75 -9.08 16.91
CA ASN A 3 20.47 -8.04 15.92
C ASN A 3 19.92 -6.76 16.58
N ASP A 4 19.13 -6.90 17.64
CA ASP A 4 18.57 -5.76 18.38
C ASP A 4 19.63 -4.90 19.09
N ASP A 5 20.70 -5.50 19.61
CA ASP A 5 21.78 -4.75 20.27
C ASP A 5 22.54 -3.89 19.26
N TYR A 6 22.69 -4.38 18.03
CA TYR A 6 23.36 -3.67 16.95
C TYR A 6 22.64 -2.37 16.58
N TYR A 7 21.31 -2.42 16.42
CA TYR A 7 20.53 -1.22 16.12
C TYR A 7 20.48 -0.23 17.28
N ARG A 8 20.46 -0.71 18.53
CA ARG A 8 20.52 0.15 19.72
C ARG A 8 21.87 0.87 19.84
N GLU A 9 22.98 0.18 19.59
CA GLU A 9 24.32 0.78 19.61
C GLU A 9 24.51 1.83 18.50
N LEU A 10 23.95 1.60 17.31
CA LEU A 10 23.89 2.60 16.24
C LEU A 10 23.00 3.80 16.58
N GLY A 11 22.17 3.70 17.63
CA GLY A 11 21.18 4.71 17.98
C GLY A 11 20.09 4.85 16.92
N LEU A 12 19.63 3.73 16.35
CA LEU A 12 18.52 3.73 15.40
C LEU A 12 17.28 4.37 16.05
N LYS A 13 16.74 5.38 15.36
CA LYS A 13 15.42 5.93 15.62
C LYS A 13 14.60 5.89 14.33
N CYS A 14 13.40 5.34 14.46
CA CYS A 14 12.45 5.23 13.37
C CYS A 14 11.09 5.80 13.80
N GLY A 15 10.40 6.43 12.86
CA GLY A 15 9.01 6.87 13.00
C GLY A 15 8.20 6.49 11.76
N LEU A 16 6.92 6.25 11.93
CA LEU A 16 6.00 5.89 10.85
C LEU A 16 5.04 7.06 10.59
N GLU A 17 4.77 7.29 9.32
CA GLU A 17 3.69 8.18 8.87
C GLU A 17 2.72 7.34 8.02
N ILE A 18 1.49 7.18 8.50
CA ILE A 18 0.48 6.32 7.89
C ILE A 18 -0.71 7.15 7.45
N HIS A 19 -1.04 7.05 6.17
CA HIS A 19 -2.17 7.72 5.55
C HIS A 19 -3.24 6.67 5.25
N GLN A 20 -4.44 6.81 5.80
CA GLN A 20 -5.52 5.84 5.61
C GLN A 20 -6.81 6.54 5.17
N GLN A 21 -7.34 6.14 4.02
CA GLN A 21 -8.65 6.60 3.55
C GLN A 21 -9.77 6.07 4.44
N LEU A 22 -10.69 6.95 4.81
CA LEU A 22 -11.90 6.62 5.55
C LEU A 22 -13.03 6.26 4.58
N ASP A 23 -13.91 5.37 5.02
CA ASP A 23 -15.05 4.89 4.24
C ASP A 23 -16.35 5.60 4.66
N SER A 24 -16.33 6.93 4.56
CA SER A 24 -17.51 7.76 4.74
C SER A 24 -18.37 7.76 3.46
N LYS A 25 -19.65 8.10 3.62
CA LYS A 25 -20.59 8.20 2.49
C LYS A 25 -20.24 9.34 1.54
N GLU A 26 -19.83 10.47 2.11
CA GLU A 26 -19.50 11.70 1.39
C GLU A 26 -18.03 12.08 1.59
N LYS A 27 -17.48 12.87 0.68
CA LYS A 27 -16.14 13.46 0.75
C LYS A 27 -16.00 14.43 1.92
N LEU A 28 -14.77 14.86 2.22
CA LEU A 28 -14.46 15.59 3.46
C LEU A 28 -15.08 17.00 3.49
N PHE A 29 -15.08 17.69 2.35
CA PHE A 29 -15.54 19.08 2.22
C PHE A 29 -16.56 19.27 1.09
N CYS A 30 -17.17 18.20 0.59
CA CYS A 30 -18.29 18.25 -0.35
C CYS A 30 -19.20 17.03 -0.19
N ARG A 31 -20.35 17.02 -0.87
CA ARG A 31 -21.37 15.95 -0.77
C ARG A 31 -21.21 14.85 -1.82
N CYS A 32 -20.10 14.83 -2.53
CA CYS A 32 -19.83 13.80 -3.52
C CYS A 32 -19.54 12.46 -2.83
N PRO A 33 -19.89 11.33 -3.46
CA PRO A 33 -19.57 10.01 -2.92
C PRO A 33 -18.06 9.76 -2.90
N THR A 34 -17.61 8.82 -2.07
CA THR A 34 -16.21 8.40 -1.95
C THR A 34 -15.85 7.21 -2.85
N THR A 35 -16.57 7.03 -3.95
CA THR A 35 -16.42 5.91 -4.90
C THR A 35 -15.48 6.30 -6.04
N LEU A 36 -14.53 5.43 -6.37
CA LEU A 36 -13.69 5.58 -7.56
C LEU A 36 -14.49 5.21 -8.83
N ARG A 37 -14.17 5.86 -9.94
CA ARG A 37 -14.81 5.70 -11.25
C ARG A 37 -13.80 5.25 -12.29
N ASP A 38 -14.27 4.54 -13.31
CA ASP A 38 -13.41 4.26 -14.45
C ASP A 38 -13.08 5.58 -15.19
N THR A 39 -11.84 5.74 -15.61
CA THR A 39 -11.39 6.92 -16.35
C THR A 39 -12.15 7.11 -17.68
N GLU A 40 -12.68 6.04 -18.27
CA GLU A 40 -13.49 6.09 -19.49
C GLU A 40 -14.87 6.72 -19.27
N GLU A 41 -15.38 6.71 -18.03
CA GLU A 41 -16.69 7.28 -17.66
C GLU A 41 -16.64 8.80 -17.45
N SER A 42 -15.47 9.42 -17.61
CA SER A 42 -15.32 10.86 -17.42
C SER A 42 -16.16 11.63 -18.43
N ASN A 43 -16.96 12.57 -17.94
CA ASN A 43 -17.89 13.35 -18.74
C ASN A 43 -17.49 14.84 -18.85
N VAL A 44 -16.45 15.25 -18.12
CA VAL A 44 -15.91 16.62 -18.13
C VAL A 44 -14.39 16.55 -18.08
N GLU A 45 -13.72 17.36 -18.91
CA GLU A 45 -12.27 17.54 -18.87
C GLU A 45 -11.92 19.04 -18.89
N PHE A 46 -10.98 19.45 -18.04
CA PHE A 46 -10.45 20.81 -18.01
C PHE A 46 -8.96 20.81 -17.65
N TYR A 47 -8.29 21.95 -17.75
CA TYR A 47 -6.86 22.06 -17.41
C TYR A 47 -6.52 23.29 -16.59
N ARG A 48 -5.46 23.20 -15.77
CA ARG A 48 -4.90 24.32 -14.99
C ARG A 48 -3.37 24.36 -15.08
N TYR A 49 -2.82 25.51 -14.71
CA TYR A 49 -1.41 25.69 -14.41
C TYR A 49 -1.30 26.19 -12.97
N LEU A 50 -0.60 25.45 -12.12
CA LEU A 50 -0.33 25.88 -10.75
C LEU A 50 0.92 26.77 -10.73
N ARG A 51 0.94 27.74 -9.82
CA ARG A 51 2.08 28.63 -9.60
C ARG A 51 2.47 28.57 -8.13
N ALA A 52 3.76 28.39 -7.85
CA ALA A 52 4.24 28.55 -6.49
C ALA A 52 4.07 30.00 -6.05
N THR A 53 3.36 30.20 -4.95
CA THR A 53 3.19 31.48 -4.27
C THR A 53 4.19 31.59 -3.13
N GLU A 54 4.56 32.82 -2.78
CA GLU A 54 5.34 33.11 -1.57
C GLU A 54 4.46 32.83 -0.34
N SER A 55 5.07 32.34 0.75
CA SER A 55 4.37 32.29 2.03
C SER A 55 4.00 33.72 2.49
N GLU A 56 3.12 33.86 3.48
CA GLU A 56 2.81 35.18 4.08
C GLU A 56 4.07 35.89 4.63
N MET A 57 5.12 35.12 4.94
CA MET A 57 6.41 35.60 5.40
C MET A 57 7.40 35.91 4.26
N GLY A 58 6.99 35.76 3.00
CA GLY A 58 7.83 35.97 1.80
C GLY A 58 8.81 34.83 1.51
N GLU A 59 8.73 33.72 2.25
CA GLU A 59 9.65 32.59 2.09
C GLU A 59 9.17 31.63 0.99
N LYS A 60 10.10 31.13 0.17
CA LYS A 60 9.84 30.11 -0.86
C LYS A 60 10.36 28.76 -0.40
N ASP A 61 9.48 27.77 -0.33
CA ASP A 61 9.88 26.39 -0.03
C ASP A 61 10.80 25.83 -1.12
N ARG A 62 11.95 25.30 -0.71
CA ARG A 62 13.01 24.83 -1.62
C ARG A 62 12.52 23.71 -2.55
N ALA A 63 11.73 22.77 -2.03
CA ALA A 63 11.21 21.65 -2.82
C ALA A 63 10.08 22.09 -3.76
N ALA A 64 9.23 23.03 -3.35
CA ALA A 64 8.20 23.62 -4.22
C ALA A 64 8.84 24.42 -5.38
N VAL A 65 9.90 25.18 -5.11
CA VAL A 65 10.68 25.89 -6.14
C VAL A 65 11.30 24.90 -7.12
N GLU A 66 11.89 23.80 -6.62
CA GLU A 66 12.46 22.75 -7.45
C GLU A 66 11.40 22.09 -8.35
N GLN A 67 10.20 21.83 -7.82
CA GLN A 67 9.06 21.31 -8.58
C GLN A 67 8.53 22.30 -9.63
N THR A 68 8.54 23.60 -9.35
CA THR A 68 8.00 24.66 -10.23
C THR A 68 8.93 25.02 -11.40
N LYS A 69 10.20 24.58 -11.39
CA LYS A 69 11.14 24.80 -12.52
C LYS A 69 10.62 24.24 -13.85
N VAL A 70 9.62 23.37 -13.82
CA VAL A 70 8.93 22.84 -14.99
C VAL A 70 7.48 23.34 -14.98
N ASN A 71 7.16 24.33 -15.82
CA ASN A 71 5.78 24.79 -15.99
C ASN A 71 4.95 23.69 -16.68
N ARG A 72 4.27 22.84 -15.91
CA ARG A 72 3.50 21.69 -16.40
C ARG A 72 2.02 22.03 -16.52
N LYS A 73 1.39 21.54 -17.59
CA LYS A 73 -0.07 21.58 -17.76
C LYS A 73 -0.71 20.44 -16.97
N TYR A 74 -1.65 20.73 -16.07
CA TYR A 74 -2.42 19.72 -15.36
C TYR A 74 -3.79 19.57 -16.00
N VAL A 75 -4.15 18.36 -16.41
CA VAL A 75 -5.45 18.02 -17.01
C VAL A 75 -6.24 17.22 -15.98
N TYR A 76 -7.48 17.62 -15.73
CA TYR A 76 -8.37 17.01 -14.75
C TYR A 76 -9.60 16.41 -15.42
N LYS A 77 -9.88 15.17 -15.06
CA LYS A 77 -11.07 14.42 -15.47
C LYS A 77 -12.12 14.41 -14.35
N GLY A 78 -13.30 14.94 -14.65
CA GLY A 78 -14.47 14.97 -13.78
C GLY A 78 -15.56 14.00 -14.25
N TYR A 79 -16.56 13.83 -13.39
CA TYR A 79 -17.65 12.86 -13.47
C TYR A 79 -18.98 13.48 -13.03
N ASP A 80 -20.07 12.73 -13.21
CA ASP A 80 -21.39 13.05 -12.65
C ASP A 80 -21.44 12.92 -11.11
N THR A 81 -20.39 12.34 -10.55
CA THR A 81 -20.16 12.13 -9.12
C THR A 81 -19.12 13.09 -8.53
N THR A 82 -18.65 14.07 -9.31
CA THR A 82 -17.76 15.15 -8.84
C THR A 82 -18.47 16.52 -8.95
N CYS A 83 -18.01 17.52 -8.20
CA CYS A 83 -18.66 18.82 -8.07
C CYS A 83 -17.72 20.01 -8.22
N LEU A 84 -18.29 21.22 -8.19
CA LEU A 84 -17.55 22.48 -8.31
C LEU A 84 -16.49 22.69 -7.21
N VAL A 85 -16.67 22.11 -6.02
CA VAL A 85 -15.66 22.17 -4.95
C VAL A 85 -14.37 21.46 -5.37
N GLU A 86 -14.49 20.27 -5.98
CA GLU A 86 -13.34 19.52 -6.49
C GLU A 86 -12.72 20.19 -7.71
N TYR A 87 -13.51 20.98 -8.45
CA TYR A 87 -13.02 21.70 -9.63
C TYR A 87 -12.32 23.02 -9.27
N ASP A 88 -12.33 23.40 -7.98
CA ASP A 88 -11.88 24.72 -7.52
C ASP A 88 -12.70 25.86 -8.15
N GLU A 89 -14.03 25.67 -8.19
CA GLU A 89 -15.03 26.62 -8.74
C GLU A 89 -16.14 26.96 -7.72
N GLU A 90 -16.13 26.34 -6.54
CA GLU A 90 -17.03 26.64 -5.42
C GLU A 90 -16.26 26.51 -4.09
N PRO A 91 -16.49 27.39 -3.09
CA PRO A 91 -15.92 27.23 -1.76
C PRO A 91 -16.26 25.87 -1.13
N PRO A 92 -15.35 25.29 -0.31
CA PRO A 92 -15.61 24.04 0.39
C PRO A 92 -16.84 24.14 1.29
N ARG A 93 -17.50 23.01 1.50
CA ARG A 93 -18.56 22.86 2.52
C ARG A 93 -17.92 22.67 3.89
N LYS A 94 -18.76 22.59 4.93
CA LYS A 94 -18.31 22.22 6.28
C LYS A 94 -17.67 20.84 6.27
N LEU A 95 -16.74 20.61 7.20
CA LEU A 95 -16.10 19.33 7.42
C LEU A 95 -17.15 18.23 7.67
N ASN A 96 -16.97 17.08 7.01
CA ASN A 96 -17.86 15.94 7.13
C ASN A 96 -17.82 15.32 8.54
N THR A 97 -18.96 15.35 9.24
CA THR A 97 -19.11 14.84 10.61
C THR A 97 -18.90 13.32 10.72
N GLU A 98 -19.33 12.53 9.73
CA GLU A 98 -19.08 11.07 9.73
C GLU A 98 -17.58 10.79 9.67
N ALA A 99 -16.85 11.54 8.84
CA ALA A 99 -15.39 11.41 8.75
C ALA A 99 -14.70 11.84 10.06
N LEU A 100 -15.19 12.89 10.71
CA LEU A 100 -14.70 13.33 12.02
C LEU A 100 -14.94 12.26 13.10
N ASP A 101 -16.14 11.69 13.17
CA ASP A 101 -16.48 10.64 14.13
C ASP A 101 -15.55 9.43 13.96
N ILE A 102 -15.31 8.98 12.72
CA ILE A 102 -14.37 7.89 12.42
C ILE A 102 -12.96 8.26 12.87
N ALA A 103 -12.49 9.49 12.61
CA ALA A 103 -11.18 9.94 13.04
C ALA A 103 -11.06 10.04 14.57
N LEU A 104 -12.12 10.43 15.28
CA LEU A 104 -12.17 10.41 16.75
C LEU A 104 -12.15 8.99 17.32
N VAL A 105 -12.78 8.01 16.64
CA VAL A 105 -12.61 6.58 16.99
C VAL A 105 -11.14 6.19 16.89
N VAL A 106 -10.46 6.56 15.80
CA VAL A 106 -9.01 6.29 15.64
C VAL A 106 -8.22 6.91 16.79
N ALA A 107 -8.53 8.16 17.17
CA ALA A 107 -7.89 8.83 18.29
C ALA A 107 -8.07 8.04 19.61
N LYS A 108 -9.29 7.56 19.91
CA LYS A 108 -9.57 6.73 21.10
C LYS A 108 -8.79 5.42 21.08
N LEU A 109 -8.77 4.72 19.94
CA LEU A 109 -8.08 3.43 19.80
C LEU A 109 -6.56 3.55 20.00
N MET A 110 -6.00 4.75 19.81
CA MET A 110 -4.58 5.06 20.02
C MET A 110 -4.33 5.86 21.32
N ASN A 111 -5.31 5.93 22.22
CA ASN A 111 -5.24 6.66 23.49
C ASN A 111 -4.85 8.14 23.34
N MET A 112 -5.23 8.77 22.22
CA MET A 112 -4.88 10.16 21.90
C MET A 112 -5.84 11.15 22.56
N ARG A 113 -5.36 12.39 22.70
CA ARG A 113 -6.13 13.54 23.19
C ARG A 113 -6.50 14.44 22.02
N PRO A 114 -7.79 14.61 21.69
CA PRO A 114 -8.20 15.52 20.64
C PRO A 114 -7.99 16.98 21.07
N VAL A 115 -7.78 17.86 20.08
CA VAL A 115 -7.82 19.31 20.29
C VAL A 115 -9.23 19.75 20.64
N GLU A 116 -9.36 20.82 21.43
CA GLU A 116 -10.69 21.39 21.77
C GLU A 116 -11.35 22.08 20.57
N GLN A 117 -10.54 22.66 19.67
CA GLN A 117 -10.99 23.32 18.46
C GLN A 117 -10.19 22.82 17.26
N LEU A 118 -10.91 22.29 16.26
CA LEU A 118 -10.34 21.79 15.03
C LEU A 118 -10.28 22.92 14.00
N HIS A 119 -9.06 23.30 13.64
CA HIS A 119 -8.80 24.31 12.61
C HIS A 119 -8.34 23.63 11.32
N VAL A 120 -9.02 23.93 10.21
CA VAL A 120 -8.60 23.47 8.89
C VAL A 120 -7.51 24.40 8.37
N MET A 121 -6.45 23.80 7.85
CA MET A 121 -5.28 24.45 7.28
C MET A 121 -5.14 24.04 5.82
N ARG A 122 -4.41 24.84 5.05
CA ARG A 122 -4.06 24.62 3.65
C ARG A 122 -2.58 24.29 3.59
N LYS A 123 -2.26 23.03 3.30
CA LYS A 123 -0.90 22.51 3.07
C LYS A 123 -0.58 22.68 1.59
N ILE A 124 0.41 23.51 1.23
CA ILE A 124 0.71 23.82 -0.18
C ILE A 124 1.16 22.56 -0.94
N VAL A 125 0.48 22.25 -2.05
CA VAL A 125 0.73 21.09 -2.92
C VAL A 125 0.67 21.55 -4.39
N VAL A 126 1.85 21.80 -4.98
CA VAL A 126 1.97 22.38 -6.33
C VAL A 126 2.24 21.33 -7.42
N ASP A 127 2.13 20.04 -7.11
CA ASP A 127 2.40 18.96 -8.07
C ASP A 127 1.26 18.68 -9.04
N GLY A 128 0.11 19.35 -8.86
CA GLY A 128 -1.10 19.19 -9.67
C GLY A 128 -2.12 18.21 -9.08
N SER A 129 -1.79 17.47 -8.02
CA SER A 129 -2.68 16.47 -7.45
C SER A 129 -3.85 17.06 -6.65
N ASN A 130 -3.79 18.35 -6.30
CA ASN A 130 -4.90 19.13 -5.74
C ASN A 130 -5.23 20.29 -6.68
N THR A 131 -6.49 20.41 -7.11
CA THR A 131 -6.95 21.43 -8.08
C THR A 131 -6.77 22.86 -7.57
N THR A 132 -6.86 23.04 -6.25
CA THR A 132 -6.66 24.27 -5.49
C THR A 132 -5.18 24.68 -5.34
N GLY A 133 -4.24 23.77 -5.62
CA GLY A 133 -2.81 23.97 -5.32
C GLY A 133 -2.45 23.78 -3.83
N PHE A 134 -3.39 23.32 -3.00
CA PHE A 134 -3.18 22.98 -1.60
C PHE A 134 -4.10 21.84 -1.16
N GLN A 135 -3.69 21.10 -0.15
CA GLN A 135 -4.49 20.07 0.51
C GLN A 135 -5.10 20.68 1.78
N ARG A 136 -6.39 20.48 2.02
CA ARG A 136 -6.99 20.84 3.30
C ARG A 136 -6.68 19.76 4.34
N THR A 137 -6.06 20.15 5.43
CA THR A 137 -5.59 19.28 6.52
C THR A 137 -5.93 19.93 7.86
N ALA A 138 -6.45 19.18 8.82
CA ALA A 138 -6.75 19.65 10.16
C ALA A 138 -6.10 18.72 11.20
N PHE A 139 -5.33 19.30 12.11
CA PHE A 139 -4.71 18.58 13.21
C PHE A 139 -5.75 18.24 14.28
N LEU A 140 -5.99 16.94 14.50
CA LEU A 140 -7.10 16.43 15.30
C LEU A 140 -6.69 16.04 16.71
N ALA A 141 -5.60 15.30 16.88
CA ALA A 141 -5.20 14.75 18.18
C ALA A 141 -3.70 14.51 18.28
N ASN A 142 -3.19 14.41 19.51
CA ASN A 142 -1.82 14.05 19.86
C ASN A 142 -1.76 13.24 21.16
N ASP A 143 -0.54 13.09 21.71
CA ASP A 143 -0.27 12.46 23.01
C ASP A 143 -0.84 11.04 23.13
N GLY A 144 -0.83 10.28 22.03
CA GLY A 144 -1.24 8.88 22.00
C GLY A 144 -0.11 7.91 22.29
N THR A 145 -0.47 6.65 22.49
CA THR A 145 0.48 5.55 22.66
C THR A 145 -0.04 4.26 22.03
N ILE A 146 0.90 3.48 21.50
CA ILE A 146 0.65 2.14 20.99
C ILE A 146 1.57 1.16 21.72
N PRO A 147 1.02 0.15 22.42
CA PRO A 147 1.83 -0.86 23.08
C PRO A 147 2.43 -1.82 22.04
N THR A 148 3.74 -2.06 22.10
CA THR A 148 4.44 -3.05 21.27
C THR A 148 5.23 -4.03 22.15
N SER A 149 5.87 -5.03 21.52
CA SER A 149 6.68 -6.02 22.22
C SER A 149 7.93 -5.46 22.93
N LEU A 150 8.47 -4.32 22.47
CA LEU A 150 9.72 -3.75 23.01
C LEU A 150 9.50 -2.56 23.94
N ASN A 151 8.66 -1.61 23.53
CA ASN A 151 8.30 -0.42 24.31
C ASN A 151 7.00 0.17 23.80
N GLU A 152 6.38 1.07 24.56
CA GLU A 152 5.30 1.90 24.01
C GLU A 152 5.88 2.85 22.96
N VAL A 153 5.20 2.96 21.82
CA VAL A 153 5.52 3.92 20.77
C VAL A 153 4.53 5.07 20.86
N GLY A 154 5.02 6.30 21.01
CA GLY A 154 4.18 7.48 21.02
C GLY A 154 3.49 7.72 19.67
N VAL A 155 2.31 8.36 19.70
CA VAL A 155 1.61 8.87 18.52
C VAL A 155 1.42 10.37 18.69
N ASP A 156 2.26 11.14 18.00
CA ASP A 156 2.37 12.59 18.19
C ASP A 156 1.37 13.36 17.33
N VAL A 157 0.94 12.77 16.20
CA VAL A 157 0.13 13.46 15.20
C VAL A 157 -0.98 12.55 14.71
N LEU A 158 -2.21 13.04 14.82
CA LEU A 158 -3.35 12.56 14.04
C LEU A 158 -3.98 13.77 13.35
N CYS A 159 -4.00 13.77 12.02
CA CYS A 159 -4.69 14.76 11.22
C CYS A 159 -5.85 14.11 10.46
N ILE A 160 -6.87 14.89 10.14
CA ILE A 160 -7.88 14.57 9.13
C ILE A 160 -7.66 15.48 7.91
N GLU A 161 -7.58 14.90 6.72
CA GLU A 161 -7.24 15.63 5.49
C GLU A 161 -7.93 15.10 4.24
N GLU A 162 -7.87 15.89 3.17
CA GLU A 162 -8.34 15.48 1.84
C GLU A 162 -7.32 14.57 1.16
N GLU A 163 -7.75 13.44 0.62
CA GLU A 163 -6.93 12.70 -0.33
C GLU A 163 -6.72 13.48 -1.64
N SER A 164 -5.56 13.30 -2.27
CA SER A 164 -5.21 13.92 -3.56
C SER A 164 -5.81 13.16 -4.76
N ALA A 165 -5.99 13.86 -5.89
CA ALA A 165 -6.46 13.30 -7.14
C ALA A 165 -5.59 12.12 -7.62
N GLN A 166 -6.21 11.16 -8.33
CA GLN A 166 -5.49 10.00 -8.85
C GLN A 166 -4.72 10.38 -10.11
N LYS A 167 -3.41 10.16 -10.12
CA LYS A 167 -2.59 10.34 -11.32
C LYS A 167 -2.87 9.21 -12.31
N ILE A 168 -3.33 9.58 -13.50
CA ILE A 168 -3.64 8.66 -14.60
C ILE A 168 -2.45 8.54 -15.56
N GLU A 169 -1.86 9.67 -15.94
CA GLU A 169 -0.80 9.70 -16.96
C GLU A 169 0.22 10.81 -16.67
N ASP A 170 1.52 10.51 -16.83
CA ASP A 170 2.61 11.49 -16.78
C ASP A 170 3.23 11.66 -18.17
N LYS A 171 2.82 12.71 -18.89
CA LYS A 171 3.49 13.13 -20.12
C LYS A 171 4.55 14.15 -19.78
N LYS A 172 5.58 14.22 -20.63
CA LYS A 172 6.70 15.15 -20.48
C LYS A 172 6.26 16.60 -20.23
N ASP A 173 5.15 17.03 -20.85
CA ASP A 173 4.66 18.41 -20.83
C ASP A 173 3.32 18.56 -20.08
N SER A 174 2.68 17.46 -19.66
CA SER A 174 1.40 17.48 -18.97
C SER A 174 1.16 16.27 -18.06
N ILE A 175 0.45 16.45 -16.95
CA ILE A 175 0.00 15.34 -16.11
C ILE A 175 -1.53 15.28 -16.13
N VAL A 176 -2.08 14.07 -16.27
CA VAL A 176 -3.53 13.82 -16.27
C VAL A 176 -3.92 13.24 -14.91
N TYR A 177 -4.92 13.84 -14.28
CA TYR A 177 -5.49 13.45 -12.99
C TYR A 177 -6.98 13.14 -13.09
N SER A 178 -7.45 12.15 -12.32
CA SER A 178 -8.86 11.86 -12.08
C SER A 178 -9.31 12.42 -10.73
N LEU A 179 -10.46 13.09 -10.73
CA LEU A 179 -10.98 13.81 -9.57
C LEU A 179 -11.89 12.98 -8.64
N ASP A 180 -12.34 11.81 -9.08
CA ASP A 180 -13.11 10.85 -8.27
C ASP A 180 -12.46 10.55 -6.91
N ARG A 181 -11.13 10.56 -6.82
CA ARG A 181 -10.39 10.37 -5.57
C ARG A 181 -10.17 11.64 -4.74
N LEU A 182 -10.09 12.82 -5.38
CA LEU A 182 -9.79 14.08 -4.71
C LEU A 182 -10.85 14.37 -3.63
N GLY A 183 -10.42 14.64 -2.40
CA GLY A 183 -11.33 14.99 -1.29
C GLY A 183 -11.94 13.82 -0.53
N ILE A 184 -11.63 12.56 -0.87
CA ILE A 184 -11.95 11.42 0.01
C ILE A 184 -11.30 11.67 1.38
N PRO A 185 -12.01 11.50 2.51
CA PRO A 185 -11.41 11.76 3.81
C PRO A 185 -10.29 10.78 4.11
N LEU A 186 -9.23 11.29 4.70
CA LEU A 186 -8.04 10.54 5.04
C LEU A 186 -7.58 10.93 6.45
N VAL A 187 -7.09 9.95 7.21
CA VAL A 187 -6.32 10.24 8.44
C VAL A 187 -4.83 10.09 8.16
N GLU A 188 -4.05 11.07 8.60
CA GLU A 188 -2.58 11.03 8.64
C GLU A 188 -2.16 10.80 10.09
N ILE A 189 -1.42 9.72 10.34
CA ILE A 189 -0.98 9.28 11.67
C ILE A 189 0.55 9.32 11.68
N GLY A 190 1.14 10.16 12.53
CA GLY A 190 2.57 10.25 12.75
C GLY A 190 2.95 9.70 14.12
N THR A 191 3.82 8.69 14.15
CA THR A 191 4.38 8.18 15.41
C THR A 191 5.54 9.05 15.88
N ALA A 192 5.78 9.04 17.19
CA ALA A 192 7.05 9.47 17.76
C ALA A 192 8.21 8.61 17.23
N PRO A 193 9.45 9.11 17.25
CA PRO A 193 10.64 8.38 16.79
C PRO A 193 11.15 7.36 17.84
N ASP A 194 10.23 6.58 18.43
CA ASP A 194 10.48 5.61 19.51
C ASP A 194 10.76 4.19 19.00
N ILE A 195 10.69 3.97 17.69
CA ILE A 195 10.94 2.67 17.08
C ILE A 195 12.45 2.49 16.92
N ILE A 196 12.96 1.36 17.44
CA ILE A 196 14.40 1.16 17.67
C ILE A 196 14.99 -0.04 16.91
N THR A 197 14.18 -0.86 16.23
CA THR A 197 14.65 -1.97 15.38
C THR A 197 13.77 -2.10 14.13
N PRO A 198 14.27 -2.69 13.03
CA PRO A 198 13.47 -2.95 11.83
C PRO A 198 12.22 -3.81 12.08
N ALA A 199 12.36 -4.89 12.87
CA ALA A 199 11.24 -5.76 13.23
C ALA A 199 10.18 -5.02 14.05
N HIS A 200 10.61 -4.12 14.95
CA HIS A 200 9.72 -3.26 15.73
C HIS A 200 8.95 -2.27 14.83
N ALA A 201 9.57 -1.76 13.76
CA ALA A 201 8.88 -0.91 12.78
C ALA A 201 7.72 -1.66 12.08
N ARG A 202 7.97 -2.90 11.63
CA ARG A 202 6.91 -3.75 11.04
C ARG A 202 5.82 -4.06 12.05
N GLU A 203 6.17 -4.42 13.28
CA GLU A 203 5.20 -4.69 14.35
C GLU A 203 4.29 -3.47 14.61
N THR A 204 4.88 -2.29 14.76
CA THR A 204 4.15 -1.04 15.02
C THR A 204 3.19 -0.73 13.88
N ALA A 205 3.65 -0.81 12.62
CA ALA A 205 2.80 -0.61 11.45
C ALA A 205 1.66 -1.64 11.38
N ARG A 206 1.91 -2.90 11.74
CA ARG A 206 0.89 -3.96 11.80
C ARG A 206 -0.18 -3.65 12.83
N ILE A 207 0.22 -3.17 14.01
CA ILE A 207 -0.72 -2.80 15.09
C ILE A 207 -1.57 -1.61 14.66
N ILE A 208 -0.97 -0.56 14.08
CA ILE A 208 -1.72 0.58 13.54
C ILE A 208 -2.74 0.11 12.49
N GLY A 209 -2.31 -0.74 11.55
CA GLY A 209 -3.21 -1.32 10.56
C GLY A 209 -4.36 -2.13 11.16
N MET A 210 -4.11 -2.87 12.25
CA MET A 210 -5.13 -3.61 13.00
C MET A 210 -6.13 -2.67 13.68
N LEU A 211 -5.67 -1.62 14.35
CA LEU A 211 -6.52 -0.60 14.98
C LEU A 211 -7.42 0.08 13.94
N LEU A 212 -6.82 0.53 12.83
CA LEU A 212 -7.54 1.15 11.72
C LEU A 212 -8.61 0.21 11.15
N ARG A 213 -8.27 -1.07 10.90
CA ARG A 213 -9.25 -2.04 10.38
C ARG A 213 -10.34 -2.40 11.39
N SER A 214 -10.05 -2.33 12.68
CA SER A 214 -11.03 -2.54 13.76
C SER A 214 -12.14 -1.50 13.76
N THR A 215 -11.90 -0.31 13.20
CA THR A 215 -12.95 0.71 13.01
C THR A 215 -14.12 0.20 12.17
N GLY A 216 -13.89 -0.75 11.26
CA GLY A 216 -14.87 -1.16 10.24
C GLY A 216 -15.24 -0.05 9.24
N LYS A 217 -14.55 1.11 9.30
CA LYS A 217 -14.90 2.36 8.61
C LYS A 217 -13.72 2.97 7.84
N VAL A 218 -12.74 2.14 7.51
CA VAL A 218 -11.62 2.51 6.64
C VAL A 218 -11.74 1.79 5.30
N LYS A 219 -11.37 2.48 4.21
CA LYS A 219 -11.37 1.85 2.88
C LYS A 219 -10.34 0.73 2.83
N ARG A 220 -10.66 -0.30 2.05
CA ARG A 220 -9.83 -1.49 1.85
C ARG A 220 -9.51 -1.64 0.37
N GLY A 221 -8.32 -2.16 0.07
CA GLY A 221 -7.88 -2.38 -1.31
C GLY A 221 -6.58 -1.65 -1.61
N GLN A 222 -6.08 -1.82 -2.83
CA GLN A 222 -4.83 -1.19 -3.27
C GLN A 222 -4.96 0.34 -3.25
N GLY A 223 -3.93 1.02 -2.75
CA GLY A 223 -3.88 2.49 -2.74
C GLY A 223 -4.77 3.19 -1.71
N THR A 224 -5.46 2.44 -0.84
CA THR A 224 -6.29 2.99 0.25
C THR A 224 -5.48 3.36 1.51
N ILE A 225 -4.28 2.79 1.63
CA ILE A 225 -3.31 3.07 2.69
C ILE A 225 -1.97 3.42 2.06
N ARG A 226 -1.29 4.43 2.60
CA ARG A 226 0.11 4.75 2.28
C ARG A 226 0.92 4.78 3.57
N GLN A 227 2.17 4.35 3.47
CA GLN A 227 3.07 4.26 4.60
C GLN A 227 4.40 4.87 4.17
N ASP A 228 4.86 5.82 4.96
CA ASP A 228 6.17 6.44 4.85
C ASP A 228 6.94 6.18 6.15
N VAL A 229 8.26 6.03 6.03
CA VAL A 229 9.13 5.63 7.15
C VAL A 229 10.23 6.66 7.31
N ASN A 230 10.35 7.23 8.50
CA ASN A 230 11.41 8.19 8.86
C ASN A 230 12.50 7.43 9.62
N ILE A 231 13.73 7.42 9.11
CA ILE A 231 14.83 6.59 9.62
C ILE A 231 16.04 7.47 9.93
N SER A 232 16.70 7.22 11.06
CA SER A 232 17.96 7.88 11.43
C SER A 232 18.81 6.98 12.33
N ILE A 233 20.13 7.19 12.30
CA ILE A 233 21.09 6.63 13.27
C ILE A 233 21.86 7.79 13.92
N ALA A 234 22.53 7.55 15.05
CA ALA A 234 23.10 8.62 15.89
C ALA A 234 24.09 9.54 15.16
N GLU A 235 24.97 8.97 14.32
CA GLU A 235 25.93 9.74 13.51
C GLU A 235 25.46 10.01 12.07
N GLY A 236 24.25 9.56 11.75
CA GLY A 236 23.66 9.67 10.41
C GLY A 236 22.79 10.91 10.27
N ALA A 237 21.66 10.75 9.58
CA ALA A 237 20.70 11.82 9.38
C ALA A 237 19.27 11.29 9.29
N ARG A 238 18.30 12.20 9.48
CA ARG A 238 16.89 11.89 9.24
C ARG A 238 16.63 11.75 7.75
N VAL A 239 16.16 10.57 7.36
CA VAL A 239 15.78 10.24 6.00
C VAL A 239 14.32 9.82 5.97
N GLU A 240 13.53 10.45 5.11
CA GLU A 240 12.13 10.11 4.90
C GLU A 240 12.02 9.20 3.69
N VAL A 241 11.60 7.95 3.86
CA VAL A 241 11.37 7.00 2.79
C VAL A 241 9.88 6.94 2.47
N LYS A 242 9.52 7.44 1.28
CA LYS A 242 8.12 7.47 0.82
C LYS A 242 7.75 6.26 -0.02
N GLY A 243 6.46 5.92 0.04
CA GLY A 243 5.82 4.97 -0.87
C GLY A 243 6.09 3.51 -0.52
N VAL A 244 6.10 3.17 0.77
CA VAL A 244 6.25 1.78 1.22
C VAL A 244 4.94 1.03 0.98
N GLN A 245 4.91 0.21 -0.08
CA GLN A 245 3.68 -0.41 -0.58
C GLN A 245 3.19 -1.58 0.27
N ALA A 246 4.10 -2.36 0.84
CA ALA A 246 3.80 -3.58 1.57
C ALA A 246 4.35 -3.52 2.99
N LEU A 247 3.54 -3.96 3.96
CA LEU A 247 3.90 -4.02 5.37
C LEU A 247 5.18 -4.82 5.60
N ASP A 248 5.32 -5.95 4.89
CA ASP A 248 6.49 -6.84 5.02
C ASP A 248 7.79 -6.20 4.52
N MET A 249 7.70 -5.16 3.67
CA MET A 249 8.87 -4.44 3.17
C MET A 249 9.42 -3.41 4.16
N ILE A 250 8.65 -3.01 5.17
CA ILE A 250 9.09 -1.99 6.15
C ILE A 250 10.39 -2.44 6.83
N GLU A 251 10.45 -3.70 7.27
CA GLU A 251 11.63 -4.25 7.94
C GLU A 251 12.87 -4.17 7.04
N ALA A 252 12.79 -4.69 5.81
CA ALA A 252 13.89 -4.65 4.85
C ALA A 252 14.33 -3.21 4.50
N ILE A 253 13.37 -2.29 4.33
CA ILE A 253 13.68 -0.88 4.01
C ILE A 253 14.43 -0.22 5.17
N VAL A 254 14.01 -0.45 6.42
CA VAL A 254 14.70 0.11 7.59
C VAL A 254 16.11 -0.45 7.70
N GLU A 255 16.27 -1.76 7.55
CA GLU A 255 17.58 -2.44 7.59
C GLU A 255 18.53 -1.90 6.51
N LEU A 256 18.09 -1.85 5.25
CA LEU A 256 18.91 -1.40 4.13
C LEU A 256 19.21 0.09 4.16
N GLU A 257 18.32 0.91 4.73
CA GLU A 257 18.58 2.34 4.94
C GLU A 257 19.59 2.56 6.05
N VAL A 258 19.54 1.78 7.15
CA VAL A 258 20.58 1.80 8.18
C VAL A 258 21.94 1.41 7.59
N GLU A 259 21.99 0.33 6.80
CA GLU A 259 23.20 -0.11 6.10
C GLU A 259 23.76 1.01 5.20
N ARG A 260 22.88 1.71 4.46
CA ARG A 260 23.26 2.86 3.63
C ARG A 260 23.96 3.94 4.44
N GLN A 261 23.38 4.34 5.57
CA GLN A 261 23.95 5.41 6.39
C GLN A 261 25.30 4.99 6.99
N VAL A 262 25.40 3.76 7.51
CA VAL A 262 26.66 3.21 8.02
C VAL A 262 27.75 3.18 6.95
N ASN A 263 27.43 2.70 5.74
CA ASN A 263 28.38 2.65 4.63
C ASN A 263 28.81 4.04 4.15
N LEU A 264 27.90 5.03 4.15
CA LEU A 264 28.23 6.41 3.83
C LEU A 264 29.16 7.04 4.87
N LEU A 265 28.96 6.76 6.16
CA LEU A 265 29.87 7.21 7.22
C LEU A 265 31.26 6.58 7.08
N ARG A 266 31.34 5.29 6.75
CA ARG A 266 32.61 4.62 6.44
C ARG A 266 33.31 5.24 5.23
N ILE A 267 32.56 5.59 4.18
CA ILE A 267 33.09 6.28 3.00
C ILE A 267 33.61 7.67 3.39
N ARG A 268 32.86 8.42 4.20
CA ARG A 268 33.28 9.72 4.73
C ARG A 268 34.62 9.61 5.44
N GLU A 269 34.78 8.64 6.33
CA GLU A 269 36.05 8.42 7.05
C GLU A 269 37.22 8.13 6.10
N LYS A 270 37.01 7.26 5.10
CA LYS A 270 38.04 6.98 4.07
C LYS A 270 38.42 8.24 3.30
N LEU A 271 37.44 9.06 2.91
CA LEU A 271 37.68 10.30 2.20
C LEU A 271 38.45 11.31 3.06
N GLN A 272 38.10 11.43 4.34
CA GLN A 272 38.82 12.29 5.29
C GLN A 272 40.27 11.83 5.49
N GLN A 273 40.51 10.51 5.63
CA GLN A 273 41.86 9.94 5.72
C GLN A 273 42.72 10.25 4.48
N ARG A 274 42.10 10.34 3.31
CA ARG A 274 42.76 10.69 2.04
C ARG A 274 42.92 12.20 1.81
N SER A 275 42.45 13.04 2.75
CA SER A 275 42.36 14.50 2.54
C SER A 275 41.64 14.83 1.22
N ALA A 276 40.59 14.05 0.93
CA ALA A 276 39.81 14.18 -0.31
C ALA A 276 39.12 15.55 -0.40
N GLY A 277 38.82 15.98 -1.62
CA GLY A 277 38.25 17.29 -1.88
C GLY A 277 37.46 17.35 -3.17
N VAL A 278 36.67 18.41 -3.34
CA VAL A 278 35.85 18.64 -4.54
C VAL A 278 36.40 19.83 -5.31
N HIS A 279 36.85 19.60 -6.54
CA HIS A 279 37.29 20.67 -7.42
C HIS A 279 36.06 21.35 -8.05
N ASN A 280 35.89 22.66 -7.86
CA ASN A 280 34.66 23.36 -8.24
C ASN A 280 34.49 23.59 -9.75
N GLU A 281 35.55 23.43 -10.53
CA GLU A 281 35.51 23.66 -11.99
C GLU A 281 34.79 22.52 -12.72
N ILE A 282 33.90 22.89 -13.63
CA ILE A 282 33.23 21.98 -14.57
C ILE A 282 33.92 22.13 -15.92
N PHE A 283 34.56 21.07 -16.40
CA PHE A 283 35.36 21.04 -17.62
C PHE A 283 34.49 20.62 -18.82
N ASP A 284 34.63 21.30 -19.95
CA ASP A 284 34.12 20.81 -21.25
C ASP A 284 35.15 19.85 -21.85
N VAL A 285 34.85 18.56 -21.81
CA VAL A 285 35.72 17.47 -22.32
C VAL A 285 35.16 16.88 -23.61
N THR A 286 34.31 17.63 -24.33
CA THR A 286 33.67 17.20 -25.57
C THR A 286 34.68 16.69 -26.61
N ASP A 287 35.82 17.35 -26.73
CA ASP A 287 36.83 17.00 -27.73
C ASP A 287 37.52 15.66 -27.45
N VAL A 288 37.57 15.21 -26.19
CA VAL A 288 38.10 13.89 -25.80
C VAL A 288 37.27 12.76 -26.42
N PHE A 289 35.97 12.97 -26.56
CA PHE A 289 35.02 11.93 -27.00
C PHE A 289 34.53 12.13 -28.44
N ARG A 290 35.22 12.96 -29.24
CA ARG A 290 34.79 13.28 -30.62
C ARG A 290 34.60 12.05 -31.49
N ASP A 291 35.53 11.11 -31.36
CA ASP A 291 35.58 9.86 -32.13
C ASP A 291 35.25 8.63 -31.26
N THR A 292 34.61 8.84 -30.10
CA THR A 292 34.29 7.77 -29.15
C THR A 292 33.42 6.70 -29.76
N GLU A 293 33.63 5.41 -29.45
CA GLU A 293 32.72 4.33 -29.87
C GLU A 293 31.49 4.15 -28.98
N SER A 294 31.40 4.90 -27.87
CA SER A 294 30.24 4.86 -27.00
C SER A 294 28.99 5.39 -27.70
N LYS A 295 28.04 4.50 -27.99
CA LYS A 295 26.75 4.84 -28.61
C LYS A 295 25.98 5.91 -27.83
N VAL A 296 26.09 5.89 -26.50
CA VAL A 296 25.41 6.84 -25.60
C VAL A 296 25.98 8.24 -25.79
N ILE A 297 27.31 8.38 -25.73
CA ILE A 297 27.99 9.66 -25.91
C ILE A 297 27.86 10.16 -27.36
N LYS A 298 28.06 9.30 -28.38
CA LYS A 298 27.82 9.65 -29.80
C LYS A 298 26.43 10.25 -30.02
N ARG A 299 25.39 9.70 -29.37
CA ARG A 299 24.02 10.20 -29.50
C ARG A 299 23.84 11.57 -28.85
N ALA A 300 24.39 11.78 -27.66
CA ALA A 300 24.32 13.04 -26.94
C ALA A 300 25.08 14.18 -27.64
N LEU A 301 26.25 13.87 -28.21
CA LEU A 301 27.12 14.83 -28.91
C LEU A 301 26.47 15.49 -30.13
N LYS A 302 25.47 14.86 -30.77
CA LYS A 302 24.79 15.43 -31.95
C LYS A 302 24.21 16.84 -31.70
N LYS A 303 23.81 17.15 -30.46
CA LYS A 303 23.19 18.43 -30.05
C LYS A 303 23.62 18.87 -28.65
N GLY A 304 24.72 18.32 -28.13
CA GLY A 304 25.09 18.41 -26.72
C GLY A 304 26.59 18.58 -26.50
N LYS A 305 26.98 18.47 -25.25
CA LYS A 305 28.35 18.59 -24.74
C LYS A 305 28.63 17.44 -23.78
N VAL A 306 29.90 17.11 -23.61
CA VAL A 306 30.37 16.23 -22.52
C VAL A 306 31.04 17.11 -21.49
N LEU A 307 30.44 17.20 -20.31
CA LEU A 307 30.99 17.93 -19.18
C LEU A 307 31.51 16.95 -18.14
N ALA A 308 32.60 17.32 -17.47
CA ALA A 308 33.23 16.51 -16.43
C ALA A 308 33.64 17.34 -15.22
N ILE A 309 33.74 16.68 -14.08
CA ILE A 309 34.27 17.24 -12.82
C ILE A 309 35.33 16.30 -12.25
N ARG A 310 36.31 16.90 -11.55
CA ARG A 310 37.36 16.17 -10.85
C ARG A 310 37.05 16.11 -9.35
N LEU A 311 37.09 14.91 -8.79
CA LEU A 311 36.91 14.64 -7.36
C LEU A 311 38.22 14.11 -6.78
N ILE A 312 38.86 14.92 -5.93
CA ILE A 312 40.22 14.67 -5.42
C ILE A 312 40.17 13.58 -4.36
N GLY A 313 40.97 12.51 -4.51
CA GLY A 313 41.02 11.41 -3.52
C GLY A 313 39.86 10.40 -3.58
N PHE A 314 38.94 10.53 -4.55
CA PHE A 314 37.74 9.69 -4.71
C PHE A 314 37.97 8.40 -5.52
N ASP A 315 39.16 8.15 -6.07
CA ASP A 315 39.43 6.96 -6.89
C ASP A 315 39.13 5.66 -6.11
N GLY A 316 38.35 4.79 -6.73
CA GLY A 316 37.85 3.54 -6.15
C GLY A 316 36.74 3.69 -5.11
N ILE A 317 36.44 4.90 -4.62
CA ILE A 317 35.42 5.17 -3.59
C ILE A 317 34.04 5.38 -4.22
N ILE A 318 33.95 5.99 -5.41
CA ILE A 318 32.67 6.19 -6.11
C ILE A 318 32.03 4.83 -6.44
N GLY A 319 32.86 3.85 -6.75
CA GLY A 319 32.45 2.47 -7.01
C GLY A 319 32.10 1.65 -5.76
N GLU A 320 32.33 2.15 -4.55
CA GLU A 320 32.00 1.42 -3.31
C GLU A 320 30.48 1.29 -3.11
N GLU A 321 30.08 0.11 -2.67
CA GLU A 321 28.69 -0.22 -2.40
C GLU A 321 28.21 0.47 -1.11
N VAL A 322 27.05 1.13 -1.20
CA VAL A 322 26.35 1.74 -0.05
C VAL A 322 25.16 0.88 0.38
N GLN A 323 24.53 0.18 -0.56
CA GLN A 323 23.47 -0.81 -0.33
C GLN A 323 23.63 -1.91 -1.39
N PRO A 324 23.09 -3.12 -1.19
CA PRO A 324 23.09 -4.18 -2.18
C PRO A 324 22.76 -3.70 -3.60
N GLY A 325 23.75 -3.71 -4.49
CA GLY A 325 23.60 -3.28 -5.89
C GLY A 325 23.56 -1.76 -6.14
N ARG A 326 23.70 -0.92 -5.11
CA ARG A 326 23.78 0.55 -5.22
C ARG A 326 25.09 1.08 -4.62
N ARG A 327 25.72 2.02 -5.33
CA ARG A 327 27.05 2.56 -5.00
C ARG A 327 26.99 4.05 -4.66
N LEU A 328 28.08 4.63 -4.17
CA LEU A 328 28.18 6.10 -4.06
C LEU A 328 27.93 6.78 -5.42
N GLY A 329 28.42 6.20 -6.51
CA GLY A 329 28.12 6.67 -7.88
C GLY A 329 26.63 6.61 -8.23
N THR A 330 25.88 5.69 -7.64
CA THR A 330 24.41 5.64 -7.78
C THR A 330 23.75 6.83 -7.06
N GLU A 331 24.25 7.24 -5.89
CA GLU A 331 23.79 8.45 -5.19
C GLU A 331 24.06 9.72 -6.01
N PHE A 332 25.23 9.80 -6.65
CA PHE A 332 25.57 10.92 -7.55
C PHE A 332 24.62 10.94 -8.77
N SER A 333 24.37 9.77 -9.36
CA SER A 333 23.46 9.62 -10.49
C SER A 333 22.04 10.02 -10.14
N ASP A 334 21.51 9.59 -8.99
CA ASP A 334 20.16 9.93 -8.57
C ASP A 334 20.00 11.41 -8.25
N ARG A 335 21.03 12.07 -7.71
CA ARG A 335 21.03 13.53 -7.50
C ARG A 335 21.12 14.32 -8.80
N ALA A 336 21.73 13.76 -9.85
CA ALA A 336 21.84 14.38 -11.17
C ALA A 336 20.55 14.28 -12.01
N LYS A 337 19.81 13.17 -11.93
CA LYS A 337 18.61 12.88 -12.74
C LYS A 337 17.53 13.99 -12.73
N PRO A 338 17.22 14.69 -11.62
CA PRO A 338 16.29 15.82 -11.61
C PRO A 338 16.63 16.94 -12.61
N SER A 339 17.90 17.07 -13.01
CA SER A 339 18.31 18.00 -14.09
C SER A 339 17.90 17.53 -15.50
N GLY A 340 17.26 16.36 -15.62
CA GLY A 340 16.71 15.81 -16.85
C GLY A 340 17.70 15.00 -17.69
N VAL A 341 18.79 14.52 -17.08
CA VAL A 341 19.79 13.63 -17.66
C VAL A 341 19.44 12.16 -17.39
N GLY A 342 19.91 11.24 -18.23
CA GLY A 342 19.65 9.80 -18.05
C GLY A 342 20.48 9.14 -16.95
N GLY A 343 21.62 9.73 -16.60
CA GLY A 343 22.59 9.23 -15.63
C GLY A 343 23.95 9.91 -15.79
N ILE A 344 24.95 9.39 -15.10
CA ILE A 344 26.36 9.85 -15.14
C ILE A 344 27.28 8.68 -15.49
N PHE A 345 28.53 8.97 -15.87
CA PHE A 345 29.62 7.99 -15.85
C PHE A 345 30.69 8.46 -14.87
N HIS A 346 31.47 7.54 -14.32
CA HIS A 346 32.61 7.86 -13.48
C HIS A 346 33.75 6.86 -13.66
N THR A 347 34.97 7.28 -13.33
CA THR A 347 36.20 6.51 -13.57
C THR A 347 36.19 5.11 -12.96
N ASP A 348 35.62 4.91 -11.77
CA ASP A 348 35.59 3.57 -11.15
C ASP A 348 34.72 2.53 -11.90
N GLU A 349 33.87 2.97 -12.83
CA GLU A 349 33.09 2.10 -13.72
C GLU A 349 33.67 1.99 -15.13
N LEU A 350 34.73 2.74 -15.43
CA LEU A 350 35.38 2.80 -16.74
C LEU A 350 36.76 2.13 -16.70
N PRO A 351 37.24 1.52 -17.80
CA PRO A 351 36.67 1.51 -19.15
C PRO A 351 35.48 0.54 -19.30
N LYS A 352 34.35 1.05 -19.82
CA LYS A 352 33.11 0.30 -20.10
C LYS A 352 32.20 1.11 -21.04
N TYR A 353 31.08 0.55 -21.46
CA TYR A 353 30.03 1.24 -22.25
C TYR A 353 30.51 1.79 -23.60
N GLY A 354 31.54 1.16 -24.18
CA GLY A 354 32.17 1.59 -25.43
C GLY A 354 33.16 2.74 -25.28
N ILE A 355 33.51 3.10 -24.04
CA ILE A 355 34.61 4.03 -23.73
C ILE A 355 35.88 3.22 -23.50
N THR A 356 36.95 3.54 -24.24
CA THR A 356 38.23 2.83 -24.20
C THR A 356 39.13 3.30 -23.05
N ALA A 357 40.16 2.52 -22.72
CA ALA A 357 41.15 2.93 -21.72
C ALA A 357 41.90 4.21 -22.13
N ASP A 358 42.21 4.38 -23.41
CA ASP A 358 42.89 5.58 -23.94
C ASP A 358 42.02 6.83 -23.79
N GLU A 359 40.69 6.70 -23.96
CA GLU A 359 39.75 7.79 -23.72
C GLU A 359 39.66 8.15 -22.23
N VAL A 360 39.71 7.16 -21.33
CA VAL A 360 39.74 7.39 -19.88
C VAL A 360 41.02 8.14 -19.48
N GLU A 361 42.17 7.76 -20.04
CA GLU A 361 43.44 8.43 -19.77
C GLU A 361 43.44 9.88 -20.30
N SER A 362 42.90 10.06 -21.51
CA SER A 362 42.73 11.39 -22.11
C SER A 362 41.78 12.27 -21.29
N LEU A 363 40.71 11.69 -20.74
CA LEU A 363 39.79 12.36 -19.84
C LEU A 363 40.49 12.80 -18.55
N ARG A 364 41.24 11.90 -17.90
CA ARG A 364 42.00 12.22 -16.67
C ARG A 364 42.98 13.36 -16.93
N THR A 365 43.70 13.31 -18.05
CA THR A 365 44.61 14.37 -18.48
C THR A 365 43.89 15.70 -18.70
N ALA A 366 42.73 15.70 -19.39
CA ALA A 366 41.98 16.91 -19.72
C ALA A 366 41.46 17.66 -18.48
N VAL A 367 41.15 16.96 -17.39
CA VAL A 367 40.70 17.57 -16.12
C VAL A 367 41.82 17.71 -15.08
N GLY A 368 43.05 17.32 -15.43
CA GLY A 368 44.21 17.34 -14.53
C GLY A 368 44.09 16.38 -13.34
N ALA A 369 43.40 15.25 -13.49
CA ALA A 369 43.26 14.25 -12.43
C ALA A 369 44.54 13.44 -12.24
N THR A 370 44.92 13.21 -10.97
CA THR A 370 46.01 12.30 -10.57
C THR A 370 45.49 10.88 -10.33
N ASP A 371 46.37 9.92 -10.04
CA ASP A 371 45.99 8.51 -9.80
C ASP A 371 44.99 8.34 -8.64
N GLY A 372 45.04 9.21 -7.62
CA GLY A 372 44.11 9.17 -6.49
C GLY A 372 42.76 9.85 -6.74
N ASP A 373 42.61 10.54 -7.87
CA ASP A 373 41.42 11.33 -8.18
C ASP A 373 40.45 10.55 -9.06
N ALA A 374 39.15 10.76 -8.86
CA ALA A 374 38.12 10.25 -9.74
C ALA A 374 37.57 11.35 -10.63
N VAL A 375 37.07 10.96 -11.81
CA VAL A 375 36.40 11.88 -12.74
C VAL A 375 34.97 11.42 -12.95
N VAL A 376 34.02 12.34 -12.84
CA VAL A 376 32.61 12.10 -13.15
C VAL A 376 32.25 12.91 -14.39
N LEU A 377 31.51 12.33 -15.35
CA LEU A 377 31.11 12.99 -16.58
C LEU A 377 29.65 12.73 -16.96
N VAL A 378 29.08 13.68 -17.70
CA VAL A 378 27.72 13.60 -18.28
C VAL A 378 27.74 14.11 -19.71
N ALA A 379 27.03 13.42 -20.59
CA ALA A 379 26.82 13.81 -21.97
C ALA A 379 25.34 14.14 -22.22
N ASP A 380 25.01 15.43 -22.37
CA ASP A 380 23.66 15.92 -22.72
C ASP A 380 23.74 17.38 -23.25
N SER A 381 22.62 18.05 -23.48
CA SER A 381 22.58 19.49 -23.73
C SER A 381 23.27 20.25 -22.59
N TYR A 382 23.98 21.34 -22.94
CA TYR A 382 24.79 22.11 -21.98
C TYR A 382 24.05 22.45 -20.68
N LYS A 383 22.81 22.97 -20.79
CA LYS A 383 21.99 23.34 -19.62
C LYS A 383 21.73 22.16 -18.67
N LYS A 384 21.41 20.98 -19.21
CA LYS A 384 21.14 19.78 -18.42
C LYS A 384 22.42 19.18 -17.84
N ALA A 385 23.47 19.07 -18.66
CA ALA A 385 24.76 18.54 -18.24
C ALA A 385 25.38 19.40 -17.13
N HIS A 386 25.30 20.72 -17.26
CA HIS A 386 25.81 21.66 -16.26
C HIS A 386 25.05 21.52 -14.93
N GLY A 387 23.70 21.54 -14.96
CA GLY A 387 22.89 21.35 -13.76
C GLY A 387 23.12 19.98 -13.08
N ALA A 388 23.34 18.93 -13.88
CA ALA A 388 23.72 17.62 -13.38
C ALA A 388 25.08 17.65 -12.66
N MET A 389 26.12 18.27 -13.26
CA MET A 389 27.44 18.41 -12.64
C MET A 389 27.38 19.23 -11.35
N GLU A 390 26.64 20.34 -11.30
CA GLU A 390 26.42 21.10 -10.07
C GLU A 390 25.80 20.23 -8.97
N SER A 391 24.83 19.39 -9.34
CA SER A 391 24.17 18.46 -8.42
C SER A 391 25.13 17.40 -7.88
N VAL A 392 26.01 16.86 -8.73
CA VAL A 392 27.05 15.92 -8.30
C VAL A 392 28.08 16.60 -7.41
N LEU A 393 28.53 17.82 -7.74
CA LEU A 393 29.45 18.58 -6.89
C LEU A 393 28.88 18.80 -5.48
N ILE A 394 27.59 19.09 -5.37
CA ILE A 394 26.91 19.20 -4.07
C ILE A 394 26.96 17.87 -3.32
N ARG A 395 26.54 16.77 -3.96
CA ARG A 395 26.53 15.43 -3.34
C ARG A 395 27.92 14.92 -2.96
N ALA A 396 28.95 15.25 -3.74
CA ALA A 396 30.33 14.92 -3.42
C ALA A 396 30.83 15.67 -2.18
N ARG A 397 30.40 16.94 -1.98
CA ARG A 397 30.70 17.69 -0.74
C ARG A 397 29.95 17.11 0.45
N GLU A 398 28.67 16.78 0.30
CA GLU A 398 27.88 16.09 1.34
C GLU A 398 28.62 14.81 1.79
N ALA A 399 29.09 13.98 0.85
CA ALA A 399 29.81 12.74 1.15
C ALA A 399 31.14 12.93 1.93
N LEU A 400 31.74 14.13 1.91
CA LEU A 400 32.95 14.45 2.70
C LEU A 400 32.63 14.80 4.16
N GLU A 401 31.39 15.23 4.44
CA GLU A 401 31.04 15.89 5.70
C GLU A 401 29.98 15.10 6.49
N PHE A 402 28.89 14.67 5.86
CA PHE A 402 27.73 14.09 6.57
C PHE A 402 26.84 13.22 5.66
N VAL A 403 25.95 12.44 6.27
CA VAL A 403 24.84 11.78 5.56
C VAL A 403 23.75 12.81 5.30
N PRO A 404 23.34 13.10 4.05
CA PRO A 404 22.39 14.17 3.78
C PRO A 404 20.96 13.84 4.25
N GLU A 405 20.28 14.81 4.84
CA GLU A 405 18.83 14.76 5.09
C GLU A 405 18.06 14.89 3.78
N GLU A 406 17.20 13.92 3.48
CA GLU A 406 16.50 13.86 2.20
C GLU A 406 15.26 12.99 2.24
N THR A 407 14.36 13.25 1.31
CA THR A 407 13.25 12.34 1.00
C THR A 407 13.70 11.39 -0.11
N ARG A 408 13.54 10.09 0.14
CA ARG A 408 13.86 8.99 -0.77
C ARG A 408 12.57 8.24 -1.11
N ARG A 409 12.59 7.50 -2.22
CA ARG A 409 11.51 6.56 -2.60
C ARG A 409 11.95 5.14 -2.33
N ALA A 410 11.05 4.30 -1.84
CA ALA A 410 11.28 2.87 -1.74
C ALA A 410 11.38 2.22 -3.14
N LEU A 411 12.28 1.26 -3.28
CA LEU A 411 12.46 0.43 -4.47
C LEU A 411 11.94 -1.01 -4.20
N PRO A 412 11.59 -1.78 -5.23
CA PRO A 412 11.01 -3.13 -5.06
C PRO A 412 11.92 -4.14 -4.34
N ASP A 413 13.23 -3.91 -4.37
CA ASP A 413 14.25 -4.72 -3.70
C ASP A 413 14.51 -4.29 -2.24
N GLY A 414 13.75 -3.31 -1.73
CA GLY A 414 13.93 -2.76 -0.38
C GLY A 414 14.94 -1.61 -0.31
N ASN A 415 15.70 -1.37 -1.37
CA ASN A 415 16.60 -0.22 -1.43
C ASN A 415 15.84 1.11 -1.49
N THR A 416 16.54 2.22 -1.30
CA THR A 416 15.95 3.57 -1.36
C THR A 416 16.67 4.40 -2.42
N ALA A 417 15.96 5.25 -3.15
CA ALA A 417 16.57 6.16 -4.13
C ALA A 417 16.22 7.62 -3.84
N TYR A 418 17.17 8.53 -4.02
CA TYR A 418 16.94 9.95 -3.83
C TYR A 418 15.76 10.44 -4.68
N MET A 419 14.90 11.26 -4.06
CA MET A 419 13.76 11.88 -4.73
C MET A 419 13.87 13.40 -4.69
N ARG A 420 14.02 13.99 -3.50
CA ARG A 420 14.10 15.45 -3.28
C ARG A 420 14.70 15.77 -1.90
N PRO A 421 15.11 17.02 -1.64
CA PRO A 421 15.49 17.43 -0.30
C PRO A 421 14.30 17.32 0.65
N LEU A 422 14.58 17.15 1.95
CA LEU A 422 13.55 17.12 2.98
C LEU A 422 12.74 18.43 2.93
N PRO A 423 11.39 18.39 2.94
CA PRO A 423 10.56 19.60 2.93
C PRO A 423 10.81 20.49 4.16
N GLY A 424 10.70 21.81 3.99
CA GLY A 424 10.82 22.76 5.11
C GLY A 424 9.54 22.84 5.95
N ALA A 425 9.65 23.43 7.15
CA ALA A 425 8.56 23.55 8.12
C ALA A 425 7.42 24.50 7.68
N SER A 426 7.69 25.46 6.80
CA SER A 426 6.76 26.56 6.47
C SER A 426 5.89 26.25 5.25
N ARG A 427 4.84 25.42 5.41
CA ARG A 427 3.93 25.01 4.31
C ARG A 427 2.43 25.14 4.58
N MET A 428 2.04 25.62 5.76
CA MET A 428 0.63 25.66 6.15
C MET A 428 0.14 27.10 6.38
N TYR A 429 -1.09 27.37 5.95
CA TYR A 429 -1.81 28.62 6.22
C TYR A 429 -3.30 28.32 6.50
N PRO A 430 -4.06 29.19 7.21
CA PRO A 430 -5.44 28.88 7.57
C PRO A 430 -6.39 28.71 6.37
N GLU A 431 -7.28 27.72 6.42
CA GLU A 431 -8.43 27.58 5.50
C GLU A 431 -9.59 28.44 6.02
N THR A 432 -9.75 29.64 5.48
CA THR A 432 -10.73 30.61 5.96
C THR A 432 -12.16 30.31 5.50
N ASP A 433 -12.35 29.46 4.50
CA ASP A 433 -13.68 29.14 3.96
C ASP A 433 -14.44 28.12 4.82
N VAL A 434 -13.72 27.36 5.64
CA VAL A 434 -14.29 26.35 6.53
C VAL A 434 -14.33 26.88 7.97
N PRO A 435 -15.50 26.87 8.64
CA PRO A 435 -15.57 27.29 10.03
C PRO A 435 -14.84 26.32 10.96
N VAL A 436 -14.35 26.85 12.08
CA VAL A 436 -13.80 26.06 13.19
C VAL A 436 -14.85 25.09 13.74
N ILE A 437 -14.42 23.89 14.12
CA ILE A 437 -15.28 22.86 14.72
C ILE A 437 -14.88 22.67 16.18
N ASP A 438 -15.84 22.82 17.10
CA ASP A 438 -15.61 22.56 18.53
C ASP A 438 -15.73 21.05 18.83
N ILE A 439 -14.70 20.49 19.48
CA ILE A 439 -14.68 19.10 19.95
C ILE A 439 -14.77 19.13 21.48
N SER A 440 -15.99 19.26 21.98
CA SER A 440 -16.24 19.19 23.43
C SER A 440 -15.88 17.81 23.99
N SER A 441 -15.46 17.74 25.26
CA SER A 441 -15.21 16.46 25.94
C SER A 441 -16.42 15.53 25.90
N SER A 442 -17.64 16.07 26.05
CA SER A 442 -18.89 15.29 25.92
C SER A 442 -19.10 14.72 24.53
N TYR A 443 -18.71 15.45 23.48
CA TYR A 443 -18.80 14.94 22.11
C TYR A 443 -17.79 13.81 21.92
N PHE A 444 -16.52 14.03 22.31
CA PHE A 444 -15.51 12.97 22.22
C PHE A 444 -15.91 11.72 23.00
N GLU A 445 -16.38 11.85 24.24
CA GLU A 445 -16.85 10.73 25.06
C GLU A 445 -18.00 9.97 24.42
N SER A 446 -18.93 10.66 23.74
CA SER A 446 -20.09 10.04 23.08
C SER A 446 -19.75 9.15 21.87
N VAL A 447 -18.56 9.29 21.28
CA VAL A 447 -18.12 8.47 20.13
C VAL A 447 -17.83 7.03 20.59
N GLU A 448 -18.60 6.05 20.12
CA GLU A 448 -18.40 4.65 20.51
C GLU A 448 -17.16 4.02 19.86
N THR A 449 -16.40 3.25 20.64
CA THR A 449 -15.25 2.49 20.13
C THR A 449 -15.65 1.05 19.81
N PRO A 450 -15.26 0.51 18.65
CA PRO A 450 -15.53 -0.87 18.30
C PRO A 450 -14.62 -1.85 19.05
N GLU A 451 -15.06 -3.10 19.13
CA GLU A 451 -14.24 -4.23 19.55
C GLU A 451 -13.06 -4.42 18.59
N LEU A 452 -11.84 -4.56 19.11
CA LEU A 452 -10.64 -4.77 18.28
C LEU A 452 -10.70 -6.10 17.55
N LEU A 453 -10.11 -6.17 16.35
CA LEU A 453 -10.03 -7.42 15.58
C LEU A 453 -9.34 -8.54 16.36
N ILE A 454 -8.31 -8.24 17.16
CA ILE A 454 -7.63 -9.26 17.95
C ILE A 454 -8.53 -9.84 19.05
N ASP A 455 -9.40 -9.02 19.64
CA ASP A 455 -10.36 -9.44 20.65
C ASP A 455 -11.51 -10.21 20.01
N LYS A 456 -12.01 -9.76 18.85
CA LYS A 456 -12.96 -10.51 18.01
C LYS A 456 -12.45 -11.91 17.67
N SER A 457 -11.17 -12.03 17.29
CA SER A 457 -10.59 -13.33 16.95
C SER A 457 -10.61 -14.28 18.14
N LYS A 458 -10.25 -13.81 19.34
CA LYS A 458 -10.32 -14.62 20.56
C LYS A 458 -11.76 -15.01 20.89
N ARG A 459 -12.68 -14.03 20.83
CA ARG A 459 -14.11 -14.28 21.04
C ARG A 459 -14.65 -15.31 20.06
N PHE A 460 -14.27 -15.26 18.78
CA PHE A 460 -14.72 -16.24 17.78
C PHE A 460 -14.17 -17.64 18.04
N THR A 461 -12.95 -17.76 18.55
CA THR A 461 -12.42 -19.05 19.02
C THR A 461 -13.22 -19.60 20.20
N GLU A 462 -13.58 -18.75 21.17
CA GLU A 462 -14.31 -19.16 22.38
C GLU A 462 -15.81 -19.42 22.16
N GLU A 463 -16.50 -18.50 21.48
CA GLU A 463 -17.95 -18.49 21.27
C GLU A 463 -18.37 -19.44 20.14
N TYR A 464 -17.60 -19.49 19.06
CA TYR A 464 -17.94 -20.25 17.86
C TYR A 464 -17.10 -21.52 17.67
N ASN A 465 -16.16 -21.80 18.58
CA ASN A 465 -15.23 -22.93 18.50
C ASN A 465 -14.50 -23.00 17.15
N LEU A 466 -14.17 -21.85 16.58
CA LEU A 466 -13.31 -21.75 15.42
C LEU A 466 -11.86 -22.01 15.85
N ASN A 467 -11.05 -22.59 14.95
CA ASN A 467 -9.61 -22.61 15.17
C ASN A 467 -9.03 -21.20 14.94
N ASP A 468 -7.87 -20.94 15.56
CA ASP A 468 -7.25 -19.61 15.55
C ASP A 468 -7.02 -19.07 14.13
N GLU A 469 -6.55 -19.92 13.22
CA GLU A 469 -6.28 -19.53 11.83
C GLU A 469 -7.55 -19.10 11.09
N LEU A 470 -8.66 -19.82 11.29
CA LEU A 470 -9.94 -19.53 10.64
C LEU A 470 -10.62 -18.33 11.27
N ALA A 471 -10.52 -18.17 12.59
CA ALA A 471 -11.00 -16.99 13.32
C ALA A 471 -10.28 -15.72 12.83
N GLU A 472 -8.94 -15.77 12.74
CA GLU A 472 -8.16 -14.65 12.22
C GLU A 472 -8.53 -14.35 10.77
N LYS A 473 -8.60 -15.37 9.90
CA LYS A 473 -8.97 -15.20 8.49
C LYS A 473 -10.32 -14.52 8.30
N ILE A 474 -11.36 -14.91 9.06
CA ILE A 474 -12.69 -14.33 8.90
C ILE A 474 -12.74 -12.89 9.44
N VAL A 475 -12.07 -12.63 10.56
CA VAL A 475 -12.01 -11.31 11.19
C VAL A 475 -11.31 -10.27 10.30
N TYR A 476 -10.22 -10.65 9.65
CA TYR A 476 -9.52 -9.75 8.71
C TYR A 476 -10.17 -9.70 7.31
N SER A 477 -11.19 -10.52 7.04
CA SER A 477 -11.87 -10.56 5.75
C SER A 477 -12.81 -9.36 5.53
N LYS A 478 -13.16 -9.09 4.27
CA LYS A 478 -14.24 -8.12 3.94
C LYS A 478 -15.63 -8.60 4.37
N TYR A 479 -15.77 -9.87 4.74
CA TYR A 479 -17.02 -10.51 5.11
C TYR A 479 -17.26 -10.56 6.61
N LEU A 480 -16.45 -9.90 7.46
CA LEU A 480 -16.61 -9.92 8.92
C LEU A 480 -18.03 -9.53 9.35
N LEU A 481 -18.53 -8.37 8.90
CA LEU A 481 -19.86 -7.89 9.31
C LEU A 481 -20.98 -8.83 8.83
N LEU A 482 -20.83 -9.39 7.62
CA LEU A 482 -21.77 -10.36 7.08
C LEU A 482 -21.73 -11.68 7.86
N PHE A 483 -20.54 -12.13 8.25
CA PHE A 483 -20.37 -13.30 9.11
C PHE A 483 -21.07 -13.09 10.46
N GLU A 484 -20.84 -11.98 11.14
CA GLU A 484 -21.52 -11.66 12.41
C GLU A 484 -23.05 -11.64 12.22
N LYS A 485 -23.54 -10.95 11.17
CA LYS A 485 -24.98 -10.91 10.83
C LYS A 485 -25.58 -12.30 10.58
N ILE A 486 -24.85 -13.19 9.93
CA ILE A 486 -25.25 -14.58 9.70
C ILE A 486 -25.27 -15.33 11.05
N MET A 487 -24.21 -15.24 11.84
CA MET A 487 -24.13 -15.94 13.14
C MET A 487 -25.24 -15.49 14.11
N ASP A 488 -25.55 -14.20 14.17
CA ASP A 488 -26.65 -13.67 14.98
C ASP A 488 -28.01 -14.25 14.55
N ARG A 489 -28.23 -14.34 13.23
CA ARG A 489 -29.48 -14.86 12.65
C ARG A 489 -29.67 -16.35 12.94
N PHE A 490 -28.61 -17.16 12.84
CA PHE A 490 -28.70 -18.61 13.06
C PHE A 490 -28.66 -19.02 14.52
N SER A 491 -28.08 -18.19 15.41
CA SER A 491 -28.20 -18.38 16.87
C SER A 491 -29.66 -18.44 17.35
N LEU A 492 -30.62 -17.93 16.55
CA LEU A 492 -32.05 -17.88 16.86
C LEU A 492 -32.90 -18.98 16.17
N ASN A 493 -32.49 -19.50 15.00
CA ASN A 493 -33.37 -20.28 14.11
C ASN A 493 -32.85 -21.68 13.69
N GLY A 494 -31.63 -22.09 14.08
CA GLY A 494 -31.11 -23.44 13.81
C GLY A 494 -29.58 -23.54 13.86
N SER A 495 -28.99 -24.74 14.01
CA SER A 495 -27.52 -24.87 14.13
C SER A 495 -26.82 -25.02 12.77
N ILE A 496 -26.30 -23.93 12.21
CA ILE A 496 -25.25 -23.98 11.19
C ILE A 496 -23.90 -23.81 11.88
N GLY A 497 -22.95 -24.68 11.59
CA GLY A 497 -21.61 -24.57 12.18
C GLY A 497 -20.88 -23.34 11.66
N ALA A 498 -20.38 -22.48 12.55
CA ALA A 498 -19.59 -21.29 12.21
C ALA A 498 -18.42 -21.59 11.26
N THR A 499 -17.81 -22.77 11.40
CA THR A 499 -16.73 -23.25 10.52
C THR A 499 -17.17 -23.30 9.06
N LEU A 500 -18.43 -23.70 8.78
CA LEU A 500 -18.95 -23.75 7.42
C LEU A 500 -19.09 -22.35 6.83
N VAL A 501 -19.64 -21.42 7.61
CA VAL A 501 -19.82 -20.02 7.19
C VAL A 501 -18.46 -19.37 6.93
N ALA A 502 -17.54 -19.46 7.89
CA ALA A 502 -16.20 -18.90 7.77
C ALA A 502 -15.43 -19.51 6.58
N ARG A 503 -15.47 -20.83 6.40
CA ARG A 503 -14.80 -21.51 5.26
C ARG A 503 -15.43 -21.16 3.91
N THR A 504 -16.72 -20.81 3.88
CA THR A 504 -17.37 -20.37 2.64
C THR A 504 -16.75 -19.05 2.18
N PHE A 505 -16.61 -18.08 3.08
CA PHE A 505 -16.00 -16.79 2.76
C PHE A 505 -14.48 -16.85 2.55
N THR A 506 -13.76 -17.61 3.38
CA THR A 506 -12.29 -17.61 3.42
C THR A 506 -11.64 -18.68 2.55
N GLY A 507 -12.41 -19.68 2.08
CA GLY A 507 -11.92 -20.77 1.25
C GLY A 507 -12.68 -20.91 -0.08
N ARG A 508 -13.99 -21.19 -0.01
CA ARG A 508 -14.80 -21.51 -1.20
C ARG A 508 -14.90 -20.33 -2.19
N LEU A 509 -15.17 -19.12 -1.70
CA LEU A 509 -15.24 -17.94 -2.58
C LEU A 509 -13.91 -17.65 -3.31
N PRO A 510 -12.75 -17.67 -2.63
CA PRO A 510 -11.45 -17.63 -3.31
C PRO A 510 -11.24 -18.72 -4.35
N GLU A 511 -11.68 -19.96 -4.09
CA GLU A 511 -11.60 -21.08 -5.05
C GLU A 511 -12.48 -20.82 -6.27
N LEU A 512 -13.74 -20.41 -6.08
CA LEU A 512 -14.65 -20.05 -7.18
C LEU A 512 -14.09 -18.91 -8.05
N ARG A 513 -13.47 -17.91 -7.43
CA ARG A 513 -12.82 -16.82 -8.17
C ARG A 513 -11.67 -17.32 -9.04
N ARG A 514 -10.86 -18.28 -8.56
CA ARG A 514 -9.79 -18.90 -9.35
C ARG A 514 -10.34 -19.71 -10.53
N ASP A 515 -11.52 -20.27 -10.38
CA ASP A 515 -12.24 -20.98 -11.45
C ASP A 515 -12.91 -20.03 -12.47
N GLY A 516 -12.68 -18.72 -12.36
CA GLY A 516 -13.19 -17.71 -13.29
C GLY A 516 -14.61 -17.22 -12.99
N ILE A 517 -15.16 -17.56 -11.82
CA ILE A 517 -16.49 -17.10 -11.40
C ILE A 517 -16.38 -15.69 -10.82
N ASP A 518 -17.23 -14.79 -11.30
CA ASP A 518 -17.29 -13.40 -10.82
C ASP A 518 -18.07 -13.30 -9.50
N VAL A 519 -17.38 -13.65 -8.41
CA VAL A 519 -17.94 -13.61 -7.06
C VAL A 519 -18.27 -12.20 -6.56
N GLU A 520 -17.85 -11.14 -7.25
CA GLU A 520 -18.17 -9.75 -6.86
C GLU A 520 -19.61 -9.36 -7.22
N LYS A 521 -20.28 -10.12 -8.08
CA LYS A 521 -21.71 -9.96 -8.35
C LYS A 521 -22.61 -10.43 -7.21
N LEU A 522 -22.09 -11.27 -6.31
CA LEU A 522 -22.84 -11.80 -5.18
C LEU A 522 -23.06 -10.71 -4.12
N GLN A 523 -24.31 -10.52 -3.72
CA GLN A 523 -24.71 -9.57 -2.68
C GLN A 523 -24.86 -10.26 -1.32
N ASP A 524 -24.83 -9.47 -0.25
CA ASP A 524 -25.02 -9.95 1.13
C ASP A 524 -26.30 -10.80 1.29
N ASP A 525 -27.38 -10.40 0.62
CA ASP A 525 -28.66 -11.11 0.67
C ASP A 525 -28.59 -12.53 0.07
N HIS A 526 -27.73 -12.75 -0.94
CA HIS A 526 -27.51 -14.08 -1.49
C HIS A 526 -26.89 -15.02 -0.46
N PHE A 527 -25.92 -14.53 0.32
CA PHE A 527 -25.27 -15.33 1.36
C PHE A 527 -26.22 -15.62 2.51
N ILE A 528 -26.99 -14.62 2.95
CA ILE A 528 -27.99 -14.81 4.01
C ILE A 528 -29.02 -15.87 3.58
N ALA A 529 -29.57 -15.74 2.37
CA ALA A 529 -30.56 -16.67 1.85
C ALA A 529 -30.00 -18.08 1.63
N LEU A 530 -28.74 -18.20 1.19
CA LEU A 530 -28.03 -19.46 1.07
C LEU A 530 -27.94 -20.19 2.41
N PHE A 531 -27.49 -19.50 3.46
CA PHE A 531 -27.40 -20.12 4.78
C PHE A 531 -28.79 -20.40 5.35
N ASP A 532 -29.81 -19.57 5.08
CA ASP A 532 -31.19 -19.85 5.52
C ASP A 532 -31.68 -21.17 4.89
N ALA A 533 -31.46 -21.37 3.60
CA ALA A 533 -31.82 -22.59 2.89
C ALA A 533 -31.08 -23.84 3.44
N ILE A 534 -29.84 -23.70 3.87
CA ILE A 534 -29.08 -24.79 4.51
C ILE A 534 -29.63 -25.09 5.91
N GLY A 535 -29.94 -24.05 6.69
CA GLY A 535 -30.52 -24.18 8.03
C GLY A 535 -31.89 -24.84 8.03
N GLU A 536 -32.70 -24.54 7.01
CA GLU A 536 -34.02 -25.16 6.75
C GLU A 536 -33.93 -26.57 6.13
N GLY A 537 -32.72 -27.04 5.77
CA GLY A 537 -32.52 -28.34 5.14
C GLY A 537 -32.99 -28.42 3.67
N LYS A 538 -33.24 -27.28 3.03
CA LYS A 538 -33.56 -27.19 1.58
C LYS A 538 -32.33 -27.48 0.70
N VAL A 539 -31.13 -27.31 1.24
CA VAL A 539 -29.86 -27.52 0.53
C VAL A 539 -28.86 -28.25 1.40
N ALA A 540 -28.18 -29.26 0.84
CA ALA A 540 -27.07 -29.91 1.51
C ALA A 540 -25.77 -29.09 1.39
N LYS A 541 -24.82 -29.30 2.31
CA LYS A 541 -23.54 -28.54 2.36
C LYS A 541 -22.68 -28.70 1.11
N GLU A 542 -22.90 -29.78 0.37
CA GLU A 542 -22.27 -30.12 -0.90
C GLU A 542 -22.80 -29.28 -2.07
N GLY A 543 -24.01 -28.70 -1.97
CA GLY A 543 -24.66 -27.90 -3.02
C GLY A 543 -24.29 -26.41 -3.01
N ILE A 544 -23.58 -25.94 -1.98
CA ILE A 544 -23.18 -24.53 -1.81
C ILE A 544 -22.42 -24.01 -3.03
N ASP A 545 -21.45 -24.79 -3.56
CA ASP A 545 -20.60 -24.31 -4.64
C ASP A 545 -21.39 -24.16 -5.95
N GLU A 546 -22.29 -25.09 -6.25
CA GLU A 546 -23.16 -25.04 -7.43
C GLU A 546 -24.14 -23.86 -7.33
N LEU A 547 -24.69 -23.63 -6.14
CA LEU A 547 -25.62 -22.53 -5.88
C LEU A 547 -24.93 -21.16 -5.97
N LEU A 548 -23.74 -21.00 -5.38
CA LEU A 548 -22.96 -19.78 -5.48
C LEU A 548 -22.53 -19.48 -6.92
N ARG A 549 -22.19 -20.51 -7.71
CA ARG A 549 -21.89 -20.34 -9.15
C ARG A 549 -23.10 -19.80 -9.90
N LEU A 550 -24.26 -20.42 -9.73
CA LEU A 550 -25.48 -19.99 -10.42
C LEU A 550 -25.88 -18.56 -10.05
N LEU A 551 -25.82 -18.21 -8.76
CA LEU A 551 -26.12 -16.85 -8.28
C LEU A 551 -25.09 -15.82 -8.75
N ALA A 552 -23.83 -16.19 -8.95
CA ALA A 552 -22.81 -15.29 -9.52
C ALA A 552 -23.02 -15.08 -11.03
N GLU A 553 -23.47 -16.10 -11.76
CA GLU A 553 -23.83 -16.00 -13.17
C GLU A 553 -25.13 -15.22 -13.39
N LYS A 554 -26.10 -15.40 -12.50
CA LYS A 554 -27.44 -14.79 -12.54
C LYS A 554 -27.79 -14.14 -11.19
N PRO A 555 -27.24 -12.95 -10.90
CA PRO A 555 -27.41 -12.29 -9.59
C PRO A 555 -28.83 -11.80 -9.31
N ASP A 556 -29.69 -11.70 -10.33
CA ASP A 556 -31.09 -11.28 -10.13
C ASP A 556 -32.01 -12.45 -9.71
N LEU A 557 -31.52 -13.70 -9.71
CA LEU A 557 -32.30 -14.85 -9.28
C LEU A 557 -32.49 -14.87 -7.76
N SER A 558 -33.72 -15.14 -7.32
CA SER A 558 -33.96 -15.48 -5.92
C SER A 558 -33.39 -16.85 -5.57
N ILE A 559 -33.10 -17.08 -4.28
CA ILE A 559 -32.59 -18.38 -3.82
C ILE A 559 -33.54 -19.51 -4.22
N ASP A 560 -34.85 -19.35 -4.06
CA ASP A 560 -35.84 -20.37 -4.35
C ASP A 560 -35.92 -20.72 -5.86
N GLU A 561 -35.67 -19.75 -6.73
CA GLU A 561 -35.58 -19.99 -8.18
C GLU A 561 -34.30 -20.74 -8.53
N ALA A 562 -33.17 -20.34 -7.94
CA ALA A 562 -31.88 -21.02 -8.12
C ALA A 562 -31.95 -22.48 -7.62
N LEU A 563 -32.64 -22.75 -6.50
CA LEU A 563 -32.87 -24.10 -5.99
C LEU A 563 -33.70 -24.96 -6.95
N LYS A 564 -34.73 -24.38 -7.56
CA LYS A 564 -35.54 -25.08 -8.56
C LYS A 564 -34.74 -25.38 -9.82
N GLU A 565 -33.92 -24.44 -10.29
CA GLU A 565 -33.09 -24.61 -11.48
C GLU A 565 -32.03 -25.70 -11.29
N LEU A 566 -31.42 -25.78 -10.11
CA LEU A 566 -30.47 -26.85 -9.76
C LEU A 566 -31.16 -28.18 -9.38
N GLY A 567 -32.48 -28.20 -9.27
CA GLY A 567 -33.23 -29.38 -8.86
C GLY A 567 -32.96 -29.80 -7.41
N PHE A 568 -32.60 -28.84 -6.55
CA PHE A 568 -32.39 -29.02 -5.10
C PHE A 568 -33.69 -29.04 -4.29
N SER A 569 -34.85 -29.16 -4.95
CA SER A 569 -36.12 -29.41 -4.27
C SER A 569 -36.00 -30.65 -3.38
N GLY A 570 -36.24 -30.48 -2.07
CA GLY A 570 -36.06 -31.52 -1.05
C GLY A 570 -36.57 -32.88 -1.52
N ILE A 571 -35.64 -33.81 -1.69
CA ILE A 571 -35.99 -35.17 -2.10
C ILE A 571 -36.59 -35.90 -0.91
N ASP A 572 -37.74 -36.53 -1.13
CA ASP A 572 -38.29 -37.51 -0.21
C ASP A 572 -37.28 -38.65 -0.06
N THR A 573 -36.85 -38.93 1.17
CA THR A 573 -35.85 -39.97 1.50
C THR A 573 -36.19 -41.33 0.88
N SER A 574 -37.47 -41.56 0.56
CA SER A 574 -37.97 -42.74 -0.16
C SER A 574 -37.32 -42.97 -1.54
N GLU A 575 -37.00 -41.91 -2.28
CA GLU A 575 -36.39 -42.01 -3.62
C GLU A 575 -34.92 -42.45 -3.53
N ILE A 576 -34.20 -41.92 -2.53
CA ILE A 576 -32.81 -42.28 -2.23
C ILE A 576 -32.73 -43.72 -1.73
N GLU A 577 -33.63 -44.12 -0.84
CA GLU A 577 -33.72 -45.50 -0.36
C GLU A 577 -34.00 -46.47 -1.50
N SER A 578 -34.93 -46.15 -2.39
CA SER A 578 -35.28 -46.98 -3.55
C SER A 578 -34.09 -47.13 -4.50
N PHE A 579 -33.37 -46.03 -4.76
CA PHE A 579 -32.17 -46.05 -5.58
C PHE A 579 -31.04 -46.86 -4.91
N ALA A 580 -30.82 -46.67 -3.61
CA ALA A 580 -29.82 -47.41 -2.85
C ALA A 580 -30.09 -48.92 -2.83
N VAL A 581 -31.35 -49.34 -2.66
CA VAL A 581 -31.76 -50.75 -2.73
C VAL A 581 -31.46 -51.33 -4.11
N ASN A 582 -31.80 -50.62 -5.18
CA ASN A 582 -31.52 -51.07 -6.55
C ASN A 582 -30.02 -51.15 -6.82
N LEU A 583 -29.24 -50.16 -6.38
CA LEU A 583 -27.79 -50.14 -6.55
C LEU A 583 -27.10 -51.28 -5.80
N VAL A 584 -27.53 -51.58 -4.57
CA VAL A 584 -27.01 -52.71 -3.78
C VAL A 584 -27.33 -54.04 -4.47
N ARG A 585 -28.54 -54.19 -5.04
CA ARG A 585 -28.92 -55.39 -5.82
C ARG A 585 -28.12 -55.53 -7.11
N GLU A 586 -27.98 -54.44 -7.87
CA GLU A 586 -27.24 -54.44 -9.13
C GLU A 586 -25.75 -54.76 -8.91
N ARG A 587 -25.20 -54.38 -7.76
CA ARG A 587 -23.81 -54.66 -7.36
C ARG A 587 -23.71 -55.71 -6.24
N ALA A 588 -24.64 -56.66 -6.19
CA ALA A 588 -24.71 -57.67 -5.15
C ALA A 588 -23.38 -58.45 -4.99
N ASP A 589 -22.78 -58.89 -6.10
CA ASP A 589 -21.50 -59.62 -6.08
C ASP A 589 -20.38 -58.82 -5.38
N PHE A 590 -20.32 -57.51 -5.66
CA PHE A 590 -19.34 -56.60 -5.07
C PHE A 590 -19.62 -56.34 -3.58
N VAL A 591 -20.91 -56.20 -3.22
CA VAL A 591 -21.34 -55.99 -1.82
C VAL A 591 -21.05 -57.25 -0.98
N ASN A 592 -21.29 -58.44 -1.53
CA ASN A 592 -21.00 -59.71 -0.87
C ASN A 592 -19.49 -59.95 -0.67
N GLU A 593 -18.66 -59.50 -1.62
CA GLU A 593 -17.19 -59.60 -1.50
C GLU A 593 -16.61 -58.60 -0.48
N LYS A 594 -17.11 -57.36 -0.44
CA LYS A 594 -16.52 -56.24 0.32
C LYS A 594 -17.21 -55.95 1.66
N GLY A 595 -18.41 -56.47 1.89
CA GLY A 595 -19.24 -56.18 3.06
C GLY A 595 -19.48 -54.68 3.25
N LEU A 596 -19.41 -54.20 4.49
CA LEU A 596 -19.49 -52.77 4.83
C LEU A 596 -18.40 -51.91 4.17
N GLY A 597 -17.31 -52.50 3.66
CA GLY A 597 -16.29 -51.82 2.87
C GLY A 597 -16.81 -51.31 1.51
N ALA A 598 -17.97 -51.79 1.04
CA ALA A 598 -18.61 -51.34 -0.19
C ALA A 598 -19.25 -49.94 -0.08
N VAL A 599 -19.45 -49.42 1.13
CA VAL A 599 -20.11 -48.12 1.36
C VAL A 599 -19.38 -46.98 0.66
N GLY A 600 -18.06 -46.90 0.75
CA GLY A 600 -17.29 -45.80 0.13
C GLY A 600 -17.43 -45.74 -1.40
N PRO A 601 -17.17 -46.85 -2.13
CA PRO A 601 -17.35 -46.90 -3.58
C PRO A 601 -18.79 -46.65 -4.05
N LEU A 602 -19.79 -47.21 -3.34
CA LEU A 602 -21.21 -47.02 -3.69
C LEU A 602 -21.70 -45.61 -3.35
N MET A 603 -21.12 -44.98 -2.32
CA MET A 603 -21.39 -43.58 -1.96
C MET A 603 -21.06 -42.64 -3.13
N GLY A 604 -19.97 -42.88 -3.86
CA GLY A 604 -19.64 -42.08 -5.05
C GLY A 604 -20.70 -42.14 -6.15
N ILE A 605 -21.37 -43.28 -6.31
CA ILE A 605 -22.42 -43.48 -7.34
C ILE A 605 -23.72 -42.80 -6.90
N VAL A 606 -24.15 -43.00 -5.65
CA VAL A 606 -25.36 -42.34 -5.12
C VAL A 606 -25.16 -40.82 -5.07
N MET A 607 -24.01 -40.35 -4.58
CA MET A 607 -23.70 -38.92 -4.56
C MET A 607 -23.52 -38.35 -5.96
N GLY A 608 -23.16 -39.13 -6.97
CA GLY A 608 -23.13 -38.68 -8.37
C GLY A 608 -24.50 -38.29 -8.92
N GLN A 609 -25.56 -38.95 -8.46
CA GLN A 609 -26.94 -38.67 -8.89
C GLN A 609 -27.67 -37.68 -7.97
N PHE A 610 -27.37 -37.69 -6.68
CA PHE A 610 -28.07 -36.91 -5.66
C PHE A 610 -27.21 -35.79 -5.03
N ARG A 611 -26.13 -35.39 -5.70
CA ARG A 611 -25.21 -34.33 -5.21
C ARG A 611 -25.98 -33.06 -4.88
N GLY A 612 -25.69 -32.46 -3.73
CA GLY A 612 -26.30 -31.20 -3.29
C GLY A 612 -27.73 -31.32 -2.75
N LYS A 613 -28.41 -32.46 -2.97
CA LYS A 613 -29.82 -32.68 -2.56
C LYS A 613 -29.98 -33.30 -1.18
N VAL A 614 -28.97 -34.03 -0.70
CA VAL A 614 -28.99 -34.73 0.59
C VAL A 614 -27.60 -34.72 1.23
N ASP A 615 -27.53 -34.59 2.56
CA ASP A 615 -26.26 -34.65 3.31
C ASP A 615 -25.63 -36.04 3.17
N GLY A 616 -24.33 -36.09 2.86
CA GLY A 616 -23.60 -37.34 2.70
C GLY A 616 -23.69 -38.28 3.92
N LYS A 617 -23.87 -37.76 5.14
CA LYS A 617 -24.11 -38.59 6.33
C LYS A 617 -25.41 -39.38 6.24
N VAL A 618 -26.48 -38.78 5.74
CA VAL A 618 -27.78 -39.44 5.58
C VAL A 618 -27.66 -40.56 4.55
N VAL A 619 -27.02 -40.27 3.40
CA VAL A 619 -26.74 -41.28 2.36
C VAL A 619 -25.87 -42.41 2.88
N SER A 620 -24.83 -42.10 3.67
CA SER A 620 -23.96 -43.10 4.28
C SER A 620 -24.72 -44.03 5.22
N ASN A 621 -25.62 -43.49 6.03
CA ASN A 621 -26.45 -44.27 6.95
C ASN A 621 -27.43 -45.18 6.19
N ILE A 622 -28.11 -44.65 5.17
CA ILE A 622 -29.02 -45.44 4.31
C ILE A 622 -28.26 -46.57 3.63
N LEU A 623 -27.10 -46.29 3.02
CA LEU A 623 -26.28 -47.31 2.35
C LEU A 623 -25.79 -48.38 3.32
N LYS A 624 -25.31 -48.00 4.51
CA LYS A 624 -24.91 -48.97 5.55
C LYS A 624 -26.06 -49.88 5.91
N GLN A 625 -27.23 -49.32 6.19
CA GLN A 625 -28.41 -50.09 6.56
C GLN A 625 -28.82 -51.06 5.43
N LYS A 626 -28.86 -50.61 4.18
CA LYS A 626 -29.26 -51.46 3.04
C LYS A 626 -28.24 -52.54 2.70
N ILE A 627 -26.96 -52.26 2.87
CA ILE A 627 -25.89 -53.26 2.72
C ILE A 627 -25.99 -54.31 3.84
N GLU A 628 -26.22 -53.89 5.09
CA GLU A 628 -26.42 -54.82 6.22
C GLU A 628 -27.68 -55.67 6.04
N GLU A 629 -28.79 -55.07 5.59
CA GLU A 629 -30.03 -55.81 5.26
C GLU A 629 -29.77 -56.84 4.15
N HIS A 630 -28.95 -56.53 3.14
CA HIS A 630 -28.64 -57.43 2.03
C HIS A 630 -27.66 -58.56 2.39
N ILE A 631 -26.69 -58.29 3.27
CA ILE A 631 -25.72 -59.31 3.73
C ILE A 631 -26.40 -60.29 4.70
N ASN A 632 -27.37 -59.81 5.49
CA ASN A 632 -28.11 -60.62 6.46
C ASN A 632 -29.37 -61.29 5.89
N SER A 633 -29.72 -61.01 4.63
CA SER A 633 -30.82 -61.65 3.88
C SER A 633 -30.30 -62.78 3.00
#